data_AF-A0A7C4W5W9-F1
#
_entry.id   AF-A0A7C4W5W9-F1
#
_cell.length_a   1.000
_cell.length_b   1.000
_cell.length_c   1.000
_cell.angle_alpha   90.00
_cell.angle_beta   90.00
_cell.angle_gamma   90.00
#
_symmetry.space_group_name_H-M   'P 1'
#
loop_
_entity.id
_entity.type
_entity.pdbx_description
1 polymer ?
#
loop_
_entity_poly.entity_id
_entity_poly.type
_entity_poly.pdbx_seq_one_letter_code
_entity_poly.pdbx_strand_id
1 'polypeptide(L)'
;MARRYPRIYKYYNEYLEKAFVTSEFLKHRLKECEVDIPIQVNRLGVEISEWPYKDYNPPKVNEWIRIVNVGRLVEVKGQEYLIGAVKILKSRGYKIKAIIIGDG
;
A
#
# COMPACT_ATOMS: atom_id res chain seq x y z
N MET A 1 -0.52 10.20 23.39
CA MET A 1 -1.43 10.69 22.33
C MET A 1 -2.55 9.67 22.16
N ALA A 2 -3.78 9.99 22.58
CA ALA A 2 -4.92 9.09 22.39
C ALA A 2 -5.26 9.03 20.89
N ARG A 3 -5.06 7.86 20.26
CA ARG A 3 -5.47 7.66 18.86
C ARG A 3 -6.99 7.60 18.81
N ARG A 4 -7.60 8.61 18.18
CA ARG A 4 -9.05 8.73 18.01
C ARG A 4 -9.52 7.78 16.93
N TYR A 5 -9.74 6.53 17.28
CA TYR A 5 -10.37 5.58 16.38
C TYR A 5 -11.85 5.93 16.19
N PRO A 6 -12.42 5.69 15.00
CA PRO A 6 -13.85 5.82 14.76
C PRO A 6 -14.67 5.13 15.86
N ARG A 7 -15.61 5.86 16.46
CA ARG A 7 -16.52 5.32 17.48
C ARG A 7 -17.37 4.15 16.97
N ILE A 8 -17.39 3.91 15.66
CA ILE A 8 -18.16 2.82 15.06
C ILE A 8 -17.65 1.43 15.45
N TYR A 9 -16.35 1.29 15.75
CA TYR A 9 -15.76 -0.01 16.07
C TYR A 9 -16.26 -0.61 17.39
N LYS A 10 -16.76 0.21 18.32
CA LYS A 10 -17.36 -0.27 19.58
C LYS A 10 -18.59 -1.14 19.38
N TYR A 11 -19.29 -0.96 18.26
CA TYR A 11 -20.50 -1.71 17.92
C TYR A 11 -20.19 -3.08 17.31
N TYR A 12 -18.93 -3.34 16.96
CA TYR A 12 -18.55 -4.59 16.29
C TYR A 12 -18.76 -5.79 17.21
N ASN A 13 -18.45 -5.64 18.50
CA ASN A 13 -18.64 -6.71 19.47
C ASN A 13 -20.13 -7.02 19.74
N GLU A 14 -21.04 -6.09 19.44
CA GLU A 14 -22.48 -6.26 19.65
C GLU A 14 -23.18 -6.89 18.45
N TYR A 15 -22.79 -6.51 17.23
CA TYR A 15 -23.54 -6.84 16.01
C TYR A 15 -22.83 -7.79 15.05
N LEU A 16 -21.56 -8.09 15.25
CA LEU A 16 -20.79 -8.94 14.33
C LEU A 16 -20.36 -10.24 15.01
N GLU A 17 -20.51 -11.35 14.30
CA GLU A 17 -19.99 -12.64 14.75
C GLU A 17 -18.51 -12.83 14.37
N LYS A 18 -18.08 -12.18 13.29
CA LYS A 18 -16.74 -12.31 12.71
C LYS A 18 -16.39 -11.14 11.82
N ALA A 19 -15.12 -10.73 11.83
CA ALA A 19 -14.57 -9.75 10.89
C ALA A 19 -13.55 -10.38 9.94
N PHE A 20 -13.49 -9.83 8.72
CA PHE A 20 -12.45 -10.15 7.73
C PHE A 20 -11.65 -8.89 7.43
N VAL A 21 -10.32 -9.03 7.40
CA VAL A 21 -9.40 -7.94 7.05
C VAL A 21 -8.36 -8.43 6.06
N THR A 22 -7.72 -7.52 5.34
CA THR A 22 -6.78 -7.88 4.26
C THR A 22 -5.33 -8.07 4.73
N SER A 23 -5.02 -7.72 5.98
CA SER A 23 -3.65 -7.82 6.51
C SER A 23 -3.62 -8.01 8.03
N GLU A 24 -2.51 -8.56 8.53
CA GLU A 24 -2.25 -8.62 9.98
C GLU A 24 -2.18 -7.23 10.59
N PHE A 25 -1.65 -6.25 9.86
CA PHE A 25 -1.65 -4.85 10.31
C PHE A 25 -3.07 -4.40 10.69
N LEU A 26 -4.04 -4.53 9.79
CA LEU A 26 -5.43 -4.15 10.08
C LEU A 26 -6.05 -4.95 11.22
N LYS A 27 -5.72 -6.24 11.34
CA LYS A 27 -6.16 -7.07 12.47
C LYS A 27 -5.66 -6.48 13.80
N HIS A 28 -4.37 -6.13 13.88
CA HIS A 28 -3.82 -5.47 15.07
C HIS A 28 -4.46 -4.12 15.32
N ARG A 29 -4.75 -3.33 14.28
CA ARG A 29 -5.46 -2.05 14.42
C ARG A 29 -6.86 -2.23 15.02
N LEU A 30 -7.61 -3.25 14.62
CA LEU A 30 -8.92 -3.53 15.19
C LEU A 30 -8.83 -3.99 16.65
N LYS A 31 -7.80 -4.78 17.00
CA LYS A 31 -7.54 -5.15 18.40
C LYS A 31 -7.20 -3.93 19.27
N GLU A 32 -6.42 -2.98 18.76
CA GLU A 32 -6.19 -1.69 19.43
C GLU A 32 -7.48 -0.86 19.61
N CYS A 33 -8.54 -1.17 18.85
CA CYS A 33 -9.87 -0.57 18.98
C CYS A 33 -10.80 -1.40 19.88
N GLU A 34 -10.28 -2.34 20.67
CA GLU A 34 -11.06 -3.19 21.58
C GLU A 34 -12.10 -4.08 20.87
N VAL A 35 -11.85 -4.41 19.60
CA VAL A 35 -12.65 -5.40 18.86
C VAL A 35 -12.16 -6.81 19.24
N ASP A 36 -13.02 -7.59 19.88
CA ASP A 36 -12.69 -8.91 20.46
C ASP A 36 -13.37 -10.09 19.73
N ILE A 37 -14.25 -9.81 18.78
CA ILE A 37 -14.83 -10.84 17.91
C ILE A 37 -13.72 -11.55 17.10
N PRO A 38 -13.94 -12.80 16.64
CA PRO A 38 -13.02 -13.47 15.75
C PRO A 38 -12.66 -12.62 14.51
N ILE A 39 -11.36 -12.37 14.30
CA ILE A 39 -10.84 -11.64 13.13
C ILE A 39 -9.98 -12.57 12.26
N GLN A 40 -10.44 -12.82 11.04
CA GLN A 40 -9.71 -13.60 10.04
C GLN A 40 -9.02 -12.66 9.03
N VAL A 41 -7.77 -12.97 8.71
CA VAL A 41 -7.07 -12.29 7.61
C VAL A 41 -7.37 -13.01 6.31
N ASN A 42 -8.03 -12.31 5.38
CA ASN A 42 -8.30 -12.75 4.02
C ASN A 42 -7.58 -11.81 3.05
N ARG A 43 -6.42 -12.22 2.55
CA ARG A 43 -5.60 -11.42 1.64
C ARG A 43 -6.26 -11.38 0.26
N LEU A 44 -6.17 -10.24 -0.41
CA LEU A 44 -6.62 -10.11 -1.79
C LEU A 44 -5.68 -10.89 -2.72
N GLY A 45 -6.26 -11.65 -3.64
CA GLY A 45 -5.53 -12.30 -4.73
C GLY A 45 -5.30 -11.35 -5.91
N VAL A 46 -4.45 -11.79 -6.84
CA VAL A 46 -4.28 -11.19 -8.16
C VAL A 46 -4.48 -12.31 -9.19
N GLU A 47 -5.24 -12.02 -10.23
CA GLU A 47 -5.47 -12.95 -11.33
C GLU A 47 -4.21 -13.08 -12.19
N ILE A 48 -3.54 -14.23 -12.12
CA ILE A 48 -2.24 -14.44 -12.77
C ILE A 48 -2.39 -14.56 -14.29
N SER A 49 -3.55 -15.01 -14.78
CA SER A 49 -3.80 -15.08 -16.22
C SER A 49 -3.87 -13.70 -16.87
N GLU A 50 -4.39 -12.70 -16.15
CA GLU A 50 -4.41 -11.29 -16.58
C GLU A 50 -3.09 -10.56 -16.25
N TRP A 51 -2.47 -10.91 -15.12
CA TRP A 51 -1.26 -10.28 -14.59
C TRP A 51 -0.14 -11.31 -14.43
N PRO A 52 0.44 -11.78 -15.55
CA PRO A 52 1.45 -12.82 -15.51
C PRO A 52 2.70 -12.34 -14.78
N TYR A 53 3.18 -13.19 -13.86
CA TYR A 53 4.46 -12.98 -13.19
C TYR A 53 5.61 -12.99 -14.21
N LYS A 54 6.58 -12.11 -13.99
CA LYS A 54 7.85 -12.10 -14.70
C LYS A 54 8.97 -11.92 -13.71
N ASP A 55 10.05 -12.68 -13.88
CA ASP A 55 11.26 -12.49 -13.09
C ASP A 55 11.77 -11.06 -13.23
N TYR A 56 12.14 -10.48 -12.10
CA TYR A 56 12.73 -9.14 -12.09
C TYR A 56 14.18 -9.22 -12.59
N ASN A 57 14.44 -8.62 -13.74
CA ASN A 57 15.79 -8.40 -14.23
C ASN A 57 16.22 -6.96 -13.93
N PRO A 58 17.15 -6.73 -12.99
CA PRO A 58 17.59 -5.38 -12.66
C PRO A 58 18.30 -4.72 -13.86
N PRO A 59 18.09 -3.41 -14.07
CA PRO A 59 18.79 -2.69 -15.13
C PRO A 59 20.29 -2.66 -14.88
N LYS A 60 21.08 -2.77 -15.96
CA LYS A 60 22.55 -2.68 -15.88
C LYS A 60 23.00 -1.25 -15.59
N VAL A 61 24.28 -1.11 -15.22
CA VAL A 61 24.93 0.20 -15.11
C VAL A 61 24.75 0.96 -16.42
N ASN A 62 24.32 2.22 -16.33
CA ASN A 62 24.04 3.13 -17.46
C ASN A 62 22.79 2.82 -18.31
N GLU A 63 21.95 1.84 -17.92
CA GLU A 63 20.63 1.62 -18.52
C GLU A 63 19.55 2.50 -17.85
N TRP A 64 18.43 2.68 -18.54
CA TRP A 64 17.30 3.43 -18.00
C TRP A 64 16.57 2.64 -16.92
N ILE A 65 16.52 3.19 -15.71
CA ILE A 65 15.66 2.74 -14.63
C ILE A 65 14.27 3.34 -14.85
N ARG A 66 13.24 2.50 -14.94
CA ARG A 66 11.85 2.92 -15.04
C ARG A 66 11.11 2.56 -13.76
N ILE A 67 10.59 3.56 -13.07
CA ILE A 67 9.73 3.37 -11.90
C ILE A 67 8.30 3.70 -12.32
N VAL A 68 7.37 2.79 -12.04
CA VAL A 68 5.94 3.03 -12.24
C VAL A 68 5.26 3.05 -10.88
N ASN A 69 4.52 4.12 -10.61
CA ASN A 69 3.67 4.24 -9.43
C ASN A 69 2.21 4.35 -9.89
N VAL A 70 1.36 3.46 -9.41
CA VAL A 70 -0.06 3.40 -9.77
C VAL A 70 -0.90 3.53 -8.50
N GLY A 71 -1.80 4.52 -8.49
CA GLY A 71 -2.72 4.75 -7.37
C GLY A 71 -3.25 6.19 -7.33
N ARG A 72 -4.28 6.44 -6.51
CA ARG A 72 -4.87 7.78 -6.31
C ARG A 72 -3.82 8.83 -5.93
N LEU A 73 -3.97 10.08 -6.36
CA LEU A 73 -2.99 11.15 -6.12
C LEU A 73 -3.21 11.84 -4.76
N VAL A 74 -3.29 11.01 -3.71
CA VAL A 74 -3.49 11.44 -2.32
C VAL A 74 -2.21 11.23 -1.50
N GLU A 75 -2.01 12.04 -0.45
CA GLU A 75 -0.79 12.07 0.38
C GLU A 75 -0.31 10.67 0.82
N VAL A 76 -1.23 9.81 1.25
CA VAL A 76 -0.92 8.45 1.73
C VAL A 76 -0.32 7.52 0.66
N LYS A 77 -0.37 7.91 -0.62
CA LYS A 77 0.24 7.16 -1.73
C LYS A 77 1.66 7.64 -2.06
N GLY A 78 2.10 8.76 -1.47
CA GLY A 78 3.52 9.13 -1.40
C GLY A 78 4.16 9.55 -2.71
N GLN A 79 3.38 9.99 -3.71
CA GLN A 79 3.91 10.45 -4.99
C GLN A 79 4.89 11.61 -4.84
N GLU A 80 4.69 12.50 -3.86
CA GLU A 80 5.62 13.59 -3.53
C GLU A 80 7.03 13.08 -3.20
N TYR A 81 7.13 12.00 -2.43
CA TYR A 81 8.40 11.39 -2.04
C TYR A 81 9.08 10.73 -3.24
N LEU A 82 8.31 10.10 -4.11
CA LEU A 82 8.85 9.54 -5.35
C LEU A 82 9.46 10.62 -6.24
N ILE A 83 8.77 11.75 -6.42
CA ILE A 83 9.28 12.89 -7.21
C ILE A 83 10.58 13.41 -6.60
N GLY A 84 10.62 13.61 -5.28
CA GLY A 84 11.82 14.03 -4.56
C GLY A 84 12.99 13.05 -4.72
N ALA A 85 12.73 11.75 -4.57
CA ALA A 85 13.73 10.71 -4.74
C ALA A 85 14.28 10.67 -6.17
N VAL A 86 13.43 10.79 -7.20
CA VAL A 86 13.86 10.83 -8.60
C VAL A 86 14.77 12.02 -8.87
N LYS A 87 14.49 13.19 -8.29
CA LYS A 87 15.38 14.38 -8.41
C LYS A 87 16.77 14.08 -7.84
N ILE A 88 16.84 13.48 -6.65
CA ILE A 88 18.10 13.11 -5.98
C ILE A 88 18.87 12.07 -6.82
N LEU A 89 18.17 11.09 -7.39
CA LEU A 89 18.82 10.05 -8.21
C LEU A 89 19.36 10.64 -9.52
N LYS A 90 18.61 11.53 -10.17
CA LYS A 90 19.10 12.25 -11.35
C LYS A 90 20.34 13.10 -11.04
N SER A 91 20.36 13.81 -9.91
CA SER A 91 21.53 14.61 -9.52
C SER A 91 22.78 13.77 -9.22
N ARG A 92 22.61 12.47 -8.94
CA ARG A 92 23.69 11.49 -8.77
C ARG A 92 24.10 10.80 -10.09
N GLY A 93 23.55 11.23 -11.24
CA GLY A 93 23.92 10.72 -12.56
C GLY A 93 23.14 9.49 -13.02
N TYR A 94 22.11 9.04 -12.29
CA TYR A 94 21.30 7.89 -12.72
C TYR A 94 20.37 8.27 -13.89
N LYS A 95 20.32 7.42 -14.91
CA LYS A 95 19.32 7.50 -15.99
C LYS A 95 18.00 6.92 -15.48
N ILE A 96 17.15 7.78 -14.90
CA ILE A 96 15.91 7.35 -14.27
C ILE A 96 14.69 8.11 -14.79
N LYS A 97 13.59 7.38 -15.00
CA LYS A 97 12.27 7.90 -15.37
C LYS A 97 11.22 7.35 -14.42
N ALA A 98 10.39 8.23 -13.85
CA ALA A 98 9.18 7.85 -13.14
C ALA A 98 7.96 8.06 -14.03
N ILE A 99 6.99 7.14 -13.94
CA ILE A 99 5.68 7.22 -14.55
C ILE A 99 4.67 7.10 -13.41
N ILE A 100 3.83 8.11 -13.24
CA ILE A 100 2.80 8.15 -12.19
C ILE A 100 1.45 8.05 -12.90
N ILE A 101 0.62 7.09 -12.49
CA ILE A 101 -0.68 6.80 -13.10
C ILE A 101 -1.75 6.79 -12.00
N GLY A 102 -2.75 7.64 -12.13
CA GLY A 102 -3.84 7.75 -11.16
C GLY A 102 -4.61 9.06 -11.29
N ASP A 103 -5.56 9.24 -10.39
CA ASP A 103 -6.43 10.41 -10.30
C ASP A 103 -6.82 10.68 -8.83
N GLY A 104 -7.35 11.88 -8.56
CA GLY A 104 -7.97 12.29 -7.31
C GLY A 104 -7.04 12.75 -6.21
#